data_AF-A0A7V9QS13-F1
#
_entry.id   AF-A0A7V9QS13-F1
#
_cell.length_a   1.000
_cell.length_b   1.000
_cell.length_c   1.000
_cell.angle_alpha   90.00
_cell.angle_beta   90.00
_cell.angle_gamma   90.00
#
_symmetry.space_group_name_H-M   'P 1'
#
loop_
_entity.id
_entity.type
_entity.pdbx_description
1 polymer ?
#
loop_
_entity_poly.entity_id
_entity_poly.type
_entity_poly.pdbx_seq_one_letter_code
_entity_poly.pdbx_strand_id
1 'polypeptide(L)'
;MSPRDWPADERRTNPPLPEWRPAEPTAFQKVAQSLVEVSLITGALIRLFRAVILTHGAPDNLLYLGGAFAIGAIFLLGMMTIHLSRVPLNQWVWRAPAFAIFEGVAESLVSLALISAAREPLGSVRAEMHDWPGMALSVFLSRFVVLCVFALLLGLIVQRLRTSAMAKERGRSGILRSEIGRSALSRHSD
;
A
#
# COMPACT_ATOMS: atom_id res chain seq x y z
N MET A 1 -15.12 11.86 -36.23
CA MET A 1 -14.07 11.72 -37.26
C MET A 1 -12.84 11.17 -36.56
N SER A 2 -12.59 9.87 -36.74
CA SER A 2 -11.42 9.17 -36.21
C SER A 2 -10.16 9.66 -36.92
N PRO A 3 -8.97 9.63 -36.30
CA PRO A 3 -7.70 9.89 -37.01
C PRO A 3 -7.48 8.98 -38.24
N ARG A 4 -8.21 7.85 -38.33
CA ARG A 4 -8.24 6.97 -39.51
C ARG A 4 -9.02 7.59 -40.69
N ASP A 5 -9.93 8.51 -40.43
CA ASP A 5 -10.80 9.16 -41.41
C ASP A 5 -10.18 10.43 -42.00
N TRP A 6 -8.98 10.81 -41.56
CA TRP A 6 -8.30 12.03 -42.03
C TRP A 6 -7.80 11.87 -43.47
N PRO A 7 -7.82 12.93 -44.29
CA PRO A 7 -7.18 12.94 -45.60
C PRO A 7 -5.65 12.80 -45.47
N ALA A 8 -4.99 12.36 -46.54
CA ALA A 8 -3.60 11.88 -46.52
C ALA A 8 -2.54 12.98 -46.30
N ASP A 9 -2.91 14.23 -46.58
CA ASP A 9 -2.17 15.45 -46.30
C ASP A 9 -2.20 15.80 -44.81
N GLU A 10 -3.36 15.69 -44.16
CA GLU A 10 -3.54 15.98 -42.75
C GLU A 10 -2.85 14.96 -41.83
N ARG A 11 -2.79 13.68 -42.24
CA ARG A 11 -1.97 12.65 -41.56
C ARG A 11 -0.47 12.89 -41.63
N ARG A 12 0.02 13.63 -42.64
CA ARG A 12 1.45 13.93 -42.80
C ARG A 12 1.92 15.06 -41.88
N THR A 13 1.07 16.06 -41.68
CA THR A 13 1.36 17.19 -40.78
C THR A 13 1.01 16.86 -39.33
N ASN A 14 0.07 15.94 -39.12
CA ASN A 14 -0.43 15.55 -37.81
C ASN A 14 -0.46 14.02 -37.71
N PRO A 15 0.71 13.37 -37.51
CA PRO A 15 0.75 11.92 -37.39
C PRO A 15 -0.14 11.50 -36.20
N PRO A 16 -1.05 10.51 -36.38
CA PRO A 16 -1.83 10.02 -35.27
C PRO A 16 -0.88 9.53 -34.18
N LEU A 17 -0.99 10.11 -32.98
CA LEU A 17 -0.20 9.67 -31.85
C LEU A 17 -0.41 8.16 -31.69
N PRO A 18 0.66 7.37 -31.42
CA PRO A 18 0.52 5.95 -31.15
C PRO A 18 -0.60 5.76 -30.13
N GLU A 19 -1.54 4.86 -30.42
CA GLU A 19 -2.59 4.56 -29.45
C GLU A 19 -1.90 4.13 -28.14
N TRP A 20 -2.09 4.91 -27.09
CA TRP A 20 -1.48 4.63 -25.81
C TRP A 20 -2.17 3.38 -25.26
N ARG A 21 -1.53 2.22 -25.43
CA ARG A 21 -1.92 0.99 -24.76
C ARG A 21 -1.14 0.90 -23.45
N PRO A 22 -1.77 1.05 -22.28
CA PRO A 22 -1.07 0.79 -21.03
C PRO A 22 -0.54 -0.64 -21.04
N ALA A 23 0.69 -0.83 -20.56
CA ALA A 23 1.26 -2.16 -20.41
C ALA A 23 0.32 -3.02 -19.55
N GLU A 24 0.08 -4.27 -19.95
CA GLU A 24 -0.76 -5.18 -19.18
C GLU A 24 -0.14 -5.34 -17.78
N PRO A 25 -0.92 -5.19 -16.70
CA PRO A 25 -0.38 -5.33 -15.35
C PRO A 25 0.13 -6.74 -15.13
N THR A 26 1.32 -6.85 -14.53
CA THR A 26 1.91 -8.13 -14.15
C THR A 26 1.02 -8.83 -13.11
N ALA A 27 1.12 -10.16 -12.98
CA ALA A 27 0.34 -10.91 -11.98
C ALA A 27 0.51 -10.34 -10.56
N PHE A 28 1.73 -9.95 -10.20
CA PHE A 28 2.02 -9.32 -8.91
C PHE A 28 1.29 -7.98 -8.72
N GLN A 29 1.14 -7.18 -9.78
CA GLN A 29 0.38 -5.94 -9.71
C GLN A 29 -1.12 -6.20 -9.50
N LYS A 30 -1.68 -7.23 -10.13
CA LYS A 30 -3.08 -7.66 -9.95
C LYS A 30 -3.32 -8.07 -8.49
N VAL A 31 -2.44 -8.89 -7.92
CA VAL A 31 -2.50 -9.29 -6.50
C VAL A 31 -2.41 -8.07 -5.58
N ALA A 32 -1.44 -7.17 -5.80
CA ALA A 32 -1.27 -5.99 -4.96
C ALA A 32 -2.45 -4.99 -5.04
N GLN A 33 -3.21 -5.00 -6.15
CA GLN A 33 -4.45 -4.23 -6.30
C GLN A 33 -5.65 -4.91 -5.61
N SER A 34 -5.63 -6.23 -5.50
CA SER A 34 -6.66 -7.02 -4.81
C SER A 34 -6.53 -6.87 -3.30
N LEU A 35 -7.47 -6.14 -2.69
CA LEU A 35 -7.52 -5.91 -1.24
C LEU A 35 -7.55 -7.24 -0.47
N VAL A 36 -8.31 -8.21 -0.95
CA VAL A 36 -8.51 -9.50 -0.28
C VAL A 36 -7.26 -10.35 -0.40
N GLU A 37 -6.72 -10.56 -1.62
CA GLU A 37 -5.55 -11.43 -1.80
C GLU A 37 -4.34 -10.89 -1.03
N VAL A 38 -4.05 -9.60 -1.15
CA VAL A 38 -2.87 -9.01 -0.51
C VAL A 38 -2.95 -9.07 1.02
N SER A 39 -4.13 -8.82 1.61
CA SER A 39 -4.30 -8.84 3.07
C SER A 39 -4.25 -10.26 3.62
N LEU A 40 -4.88 -11.22 2.93
CA LEU A 40 -4.83 -12.63 3.33
C LEU A 40 -3.41 -13.20 3.26
N ILE A 41 -2.68 -12.93 2.17
CA ILE A 41 -1.28 -13.36 2.01
C ILE A 41 -0.41 -12.71 3.09
N THR A 42 -0.60 -11.41 3.35
CA THR A 42 0.19 -10.68 4.35
C THR A 42 -0.01 -11.28 5.75
N GLY A 43 -1.26 -11.46 6.19
CA GLY A 43 -1.56 -12.02 7.51
C GLY A 43 -1.04 -13.45 7.66
N ALA A 44 -1.21 -14.29 6.63
CA ALA A 44 -0.71 -15.66 6.65
C ALA A 44 0.82 -15.71 6.79
N LEU A 45 1.54 -14.91 6.01
CA LEU A 45 3.01 -14.86 6.05
C LEU A 45 3.53 -14.34 7.39
N ILE A 46 2.92 -13.29 7.94
CA ILE A 46 3.31 -12.74 9.25
C ILE A 46 3.12 -13.79 10.35
N ARG A 47 1.99 -14.51 10.33
CA ARG A 47 1.70 -15.53 11.34
C ARG A 47 2.69 -16.69 11.27
N LEU A 48 2.96 -17.19 10.05
CA LEU A 48 3.95 -18.25 9.84
C LEU A 48 5.36 -17.80 10.23
N PHE A 49 5.76 -16.59 9.84
CA PHE A 49 7.04 -16.01 10.22
C PHE A 49 7.18 -15.94 11.75
N ARG A 50 6.18 -15.41 12.44
CA ARG A 50 6.17 -15.33 13.91
C ARG A 50 6.28 -16.71 14.55
N ALA A 51 5.51 -17.69 14.05
CA ALA A 51 5.56 -19.06 14.56
C ALA A 51 6.96 -19.68 14.40
N VAL A 52 7.61 -19.48 13.25
CA VAL A 52 8.99 -19.94 13.00
C VAL A 52 9.97 -19.29 13.95
N ILE A 53 9.91 -17.97 14.09
CA ILE A 53 10.79 -17.18 14.98
C ILE A 53 10.66 -17.63 16.44
N LEU A 54 9.43 -17.81 16.93
CA LEU A 54 9.20 -18.23 18.31
C LEU A 54 9.53 -19.70 18.56
N THR A 55 9.51 -20.54 17.53
CA THR A 55 9.87 -21.97 17.65
C THR A 55 11.38 -22.21 17.61
N HIS A 56 12.13 -21.46 16.79
CA HIS A 56 13.55 -21.70 16.54
C HIS A 56 14.48 -20.63 17.13
N GLY A 57 13.91 -19.55 17.67
CA GLY A 57 14.64 -18.39 18.13
C GLY A 57 15.26 -18.56 19.52
N ALA A 58 16.09 -17.57 19.89
CA ALA A 58 16.59 -17.40 21.25
C ALA A 58 15.62 -16.49 22.03
N PRO A 59 14.72 -17.02 22.88
CA PRO A 59 13.70 -16.23 23.57
C PRO A 59 14.29 -15.21 24.54
N ASP A 60 15.50 -15.44 25.05
CA ASP A 60 16.17 -14.55 26.00
C ASP A 60 16.93 -13.39 25.31
N ASN A 61 17.01 -13.40 23.97
CA ASN A 61 17.72 -12.38 23.21
C ASN A 61 16.77 -11.28 22.73
N LEU A 62 16.80 -10.16 23.45
CA LEU A 62 15.96 -8.99 23.13
C LEU A 62 16.22 -8.43 21.72
N LEU A 63 17.46 -8.44 21.22
CA LEU A 63 17.77 -7.98 19.87
C LEU A 63 17.17 -8.90 18.81
N TYR A 64 17.15 -10.20 19.06
CA TYR A 64 16.52 -11.17 18.17
C TYR A 64 15.01 -10.96 18.10
N LEU A 65 14.34 -10.89 19.26
CA LEU A 65 12.88 -10.67 19.33
C LEU A 65 12.49 -9.30 18.77
N GLY A 66 13.22 -8.24 19.14
CA GLY A 66 13.01 -6.89 18.66
C GLY A 66 13.24 -6.77 17.15
N GLY A 67 14.29 -7.41 16.63
CA GLY A 67 14.59 -7.45 15.20
C GLY A 67 13.52 -8.19 14.40
N ALA A 68 13.07 -9.36 14.87
CA ALA A 68 11.99 -10.09 14.24
C ALA A 68 10.67 -9.29 14.25
N PHE A 69 10.35 -8.64 15.38
CA PHE A 69 9.20 -7.75 15.46
C PHE A 69 9.29 -6.60 14.46
N ALA A 70 10.45 -5.94 14.35
CA ALA A 70 10.66 -4.85 13.40
C ALA A 70 10.52 -5.32 11.95
N ILE A 71 11.06 -6.49 11.59
CA ILE A 71 10.92 -7.09 10.24
C ILE A 71 9.44 -7.34 9.94
N GLY A 72 8.70 -7.96 10.86
CA GLY A 72 7.27 -8.21 10.68
C GLY A 72 6.46 -6.92 10.54
N ALA A 73 6.79 -5.89 11.32
CA ALA A 73 6.14 -4.58 11.24
C ALA A 73 6.43 -3.89 9.89
N ILE A 74 7.68 -3.85 9.45
CA ILE A 74 8.07 -3.29 8.15
C ILE A 74 7.34 -4.01 7.02
N PHE A 75 7.27 -5.34 7.07
CA PHE A 75 6.56 -6.13 6.07
C PHE A 75 5.06 -5.79 6.04
N LEU A 76 4.39 -5.79 7.21
CA LEU A 76 2.96 -5.47 7.31
C LEU A 76 2.65 -4.06 6.79
N LEU A 77 3.36 -3.06 7.29
CA LEU A 77 3.15 -1.66 6.92
C LEU A 77 3.55 -1.41 5.46
N GLY A 78 4.58 -2.10 4.98
CA GLY A 78 5.01 -2.08 3.59
C GLY A 78 3.93 -2.61 2.64
N MET A 79 3.35 -3.79 2.94
CA MET A 79 2.28 -4.37 2.13
C MET A 79 1.02 -3.50 2.12
N MET A 80 0.64 -2.92 3.26
CA MET A 80 -0.44 -1.95 3.34
C MET A 80 -0.13 -0.71 2.48
N THR A 81 1.08 -0.16 2.58
CA THR A 81 1.51 1.02 1.80
C THR A 81 1.47 0.73 0.30
N ILE A 82 1.96 -0.45 -0.11
CA ILE A 82 1.90 -0.96 -1.47
C ILE A 82 0.44 -0.98 -1.93
N HIS A 83 -0.48 -1.55 -1.15
CA HIS A 83 -1.91 -1.57 -1.52
C HIS A 83 -2.49 -0.15 -1.62
N LEU A 84 -2.28 0.69 -0.61
CA LEU A 84 -2.84 2.04 -0.53
C LEU A 84 -2.28 3.00 -1.60
N SER A 85 -1.02 2.84 -2.01
CA SER A 85 -0.41 3.66 -3.07
C SER A 85 -1.07 3.47 -4.45
N ARG A 86 -1.84 2.38 -4.63
CA ARG A 86 -2.54 2.06 -5.88
C ARG A 86 -3.96 2.61 -5.94
N VAL A 87 -4.43 3.25 -4.87
CA VAL A 87 -5.81 3.74 -4.73
C VAL A 87 -5.82 5.21 -4.29
N PRO A 88 -6.84 5.99 -4.68
CA PRO A 88 -6.92 7.39 -4.29
C PRO A 88 -7.12 7.56 -2.77
N LEU A 89 -6.60 8.66 -2.21
CA LEU A 89 -6.60 8.95 -0.77
C LEU A 89 -8.00 8.88 -0.12
N ASN A 90 -9.06 9.25 -0.83
CA ASN A 90 -10.42 9.19 -0.31
C ASN A 90 -10.89 7.75 0.00
N GLN A 91 -10.31 6.75 -0.66
CA GLN A 91 -10.63 5.34 -0.41
C GLN A 91 -9.85 4.77 0.78
N TRP A 92 -8.81 5.45 1.28
CA TRP A 92 -7.97 4.93 2.37
C TRP A 92 -8.76 4.75 3.66
N VAL A 93 -9.74 5.62 3.90
CA VAL A 93 -10.58 5.65 5.11
C VAL A 93 -11.31 4.32 5.35
N TRP A 94 -11.75 3.63 4.28
CA TRP A 94 -12.42 2.33 4.42
C TRP A 94 -11.53 1.16 4.02
N ARG A 95 -10.56 1.35 3.12
CA ARG A 95 -9.64 0.28 2.70
C ARG A 95 -8.66 -0.13 3.79
N ALA A 96 -8.17 0.80 4.61
CA ALA A 96 -7.28 0.46 5.71
C ALA A 96 -7.98 -0.40 6.79
N PRO A 97 -9.18 -0.03 7.27
CA PRO A 97 -9.98 -0.91 8.13
C PRO A 97 -10.29 -2.26 7.48
N ALA A 98 -10.68 -2.27 6.20
CA ALA A 98 -11.00 -3.51 5.50
C ALA A 98 -9.77 -4.43 5.35
N PHE A 99 -8.61 -3.87 5.02
CA PHE A 99 -7.35 -4.61 4.98
C PHE A 99 -7.05 -5.22 6.34
N ALA A 100 -7.18 -4.45 7.44
CA ALA A 100 -6.95 -4.94 8.79
C ALA A 100 -7.90 -6.07 9.17
N ILE A 101 -9.16 -6.00 8.71
CA ILE A 101 -10.14 -7.06 8.94
C ILE A 101 -9.72 -8.36 8.24
N PHE A 102 -9.44 -8.30 6.93
CA PHE A 102 -9.05 -9.48 6.17
C PHE A 102 -7.70 -10.06 6.63
N GLU A 103 -6.74 -9.19 6.94
CA GLU A 103 -5.44 -9.59 7.48
C GLU A 103 -5.59 -10.29 8.84
N GLY A 104 -6.41 -9.74 9.75
CA GLY A 104 -6.71 -10.36 11.03
C GLY A 104 -7.45 -11.70 10.90
N VAL A 105 -8.35 -11.84 9.91
CA VAL A 105 -8.99 -13.13 9.58
C VAL A 105 -7.94 -14.16 9.14
N ALA A 106 -7.01 -13.78 8.25
CA ALA A 106 -5.95 -14.68 7.83
C ALA A 106 -5.02 -15.09 8.97
N GLU A 107 -4.56 -14.14 9.79
CA GLU A 107 -3.76 -14.44 10.99
C GLU A 107 -4.51 -15.42 11.90
N SER A 108 -5.81 -15.21 12.12
CA SER A 108 -6.65 -16.05 12.99
C SER A 108 -6.82 -17.47 12.44
N LEU A 109 -7.02 -17.61 11.12
CA LEU A 109 -7.15 -18.91 10.45
C LEU A 109 -5.83 -19.68 10.43
N VAL A 110 -4.71 -19.01 10.16
CA VAL A 110 -3.39 -19.66 10.22
C VAL A 110 -3.07 -20.08 11.65
N SER A 111 -3.41 -19.24 12.63
CA SER A 111 -3.23 -19.61 14.03
C SER A 111 -4.07 -20.83 14.40
N LEU A 112 -5.33 -20.89 13.96
CA LEU A 112 -6.19 -22.05 14.19
C LEU A 112 -5.59 -23.34 13.57
N ALA A 113 -5.07 -23.23 12.34
CA ALA A 113 -4.39 -24.35 11.66
C ALA A 113 -3.14 -24.78 12.44
N LEU A 114 -2.33 -23.85 12.92
CA LEU A 114 -1.14 -24.15 13.72
C LEU A 114 -1.47 -24.75 15.09
N ILE A 115 -2.53 -24.30 15.76
CA ILE A 115 -3.03 -24.89 17.01
C ILE A 115 -3.47 -26.34 16.75
N SER A 116 -4.23 -26.58 15.67
CA SER A 116 -4.67 -27.94 15.31
C SER A 116 -3.49 -28.88 15.01
N ALA A 117 -2.37 -28.34 14.53
CA ALA A 117 -1.13 -29.08 14.30
C ALA A 117 -0.21 -29.15 15.53
N ALA A 118 -0.63 -28.59 16.69
CA ALA A 118 0.18 -28.43 17.89
C ALA A 118 1.52 -27.70 17.63
N ARG A 119 1.53 -26.71 16.74
CA ARG A 119 2.70 -25.92 16.33
C ARG A 119 2.63 -24.45 16.75
N GLU A 120 1.48 -23.97 17.23
CA GLU A 120 1.32 -22.57 17.62
C GLU A 120 2.01 -22.27 18.96
N PRO A 121 3.00 -21.37 19.00
CA PRO A 121 3.69 -21.00 20.23
C PRO A 121 2.92 -19.94 21.03
N LEU A 122 2.79 -20.15 22.34
CA LEU A 122 2.21 -19.23 23.32
C LEU A 122 3.24 -18.96 24.44
N GLY A 123 4.27 -18.17 24.12
CA GLY A 123 5.39 -17.94 25.02
C GLY A 123 6.25 -19.21 25.17
N SER A 124 6.39 -19.73 26.40
CA SER A 124 7.12 -20.96 26.70
C SER A 124 6.32 -22.25 26.50
N VAL A 125 5.01 -22.13 26.26
CA VAL A 125 4.09 -23.27 26.07
C VAL A 125 3.45 -23.22 24.69
N ARG A 126 2.69 -24.26 24.33
CA ARG A 126 1.91 -24.30 23.09
C ARG A 126 0.50 -23.80 23.35
N ALA A 127 -0.07 -23.08 22.38
CA ALA A 127 -1.46 -22.64 22.48
C ALA A 127 -2.41 -23.83 22.34
N GLU A 128 -3.47 -23.82 23.14
CA GLU A 128 -4.58 -24.76 23.05
C GLU A 128 -5.79 -24.14 22.34
N MET A 129 -6.77 -24.96 21.98
CA MET A 129 -7.97 -24.51 21.26
C MET A 129 -8.76 -23.47 22.05
N HIS A 130 -8.74 -23.53 23.38
CA HIS A 130 -9.45 -22.59 24.24
C HIS A 130 -8.77 -21.21 24.31
N ASP A 131 -7.48 -21.12 23.99
CA ASP A 131 -6.72 -19.85 23.93
C ASP A 131 -7.03 -19.06 22.66
N TRP A 132 -7.48 -19.76 21.60
CA TRP A 132 -7.64 -19.18 20.27
C TRP A 132 -8.50 -17.92 20.23
N PRO A 133 -9.71 -17.85 20.86
CA PRO A 133 -10.55 -16.66 20.76
C PRO A 133 -9.90 -15.41 21.35
N GLY A 134 -9.25 -15.54 22.52
CA GLY A 134 -8.59 -14.41 23.19
C GLY A 134 -7.35 -13.94 22.43
N MET A 135 -6.56 -14.88 21.93
CA MET A 135 -5.39 -14.59 21.11
C MET A 135 -5.78 -13.94 19.77
N ALA A 136 -6.79 -14.47 19.08
CA ALA A 136 -7.29 -13.91 17.83
C ALA A 136 -7.81 -12.48 18.05
N LEU A 137 -8.60 -12.24 19.10
CA LEU A 137 -9.16 -10.92 19.38
C LEU A 137 -8.08 -9.89 19.72
N SER A 138 -7.12 -10.24 20.58
CA SER A 138 -6.04 -9.32 20.97
C SER A 138 -5.15 -8.94 19.77
N VAL A 139 -4.79 -9.91 18.94
CA VAL A 139 -4.06 -9.68 17.69
C VAL A 139 -4.90 -8.81 16.75
N PHE A 140 -6.15 -9.18 16.50
CA PHE A 140 -7.04 -8.42 15.64
C PHE A 140 -7.17 -6.95 16.07
N LEU A 141 -7.46 -6.68 17.35
CA LEU A 141 -7.62 -5.32 17.84
C LEU A 141 -6.32 -4.51 17.74
N SER A 142 -5.19 -5.10 18.12
CA SER A 142 -3.89 -4.42 18.03
C SER A 142 -3.54 -4.09 16.58
N ARG A 143 -3.72 -5.05 15.65
CA ARG A 143 -3.51 -4.85 14.20
C ARG A 143 -4.44 -3.80 13.64
N PHE A 144 -5.72 -3.86 13.97
CA PHE A 144 -6.72 -2.91 13.52
C PHE A 144 -6.35 -1.47 13.89
N VAL A 145 -5.99 -1.24 15.15
CA VAL A 145 -5.57 0.08 15.64
C VAL A 145 -4.29 0.55 14.93
N VAL A 146 -3.24 -0.29 14.90
CA VAL A 146 -1.95 0.07 14.29
C VAL A 146 -2.11 0.41 12.82
N LEU A 147 -2.85 -0.39 12.06
CA LEU A 147 -3.04 -0.21 10.62
C LEU A 147 -3.88 1.02 10.30
N CYS A 148 -4.93 1.29 11.08
CA CYS A 148 -5.75 2.49 10.89
C CYS A 148 -4.96 3.76 11.22
N VAL A 149 -4.26 3.79 12.36
CA VAL A 149 -3.42 4.93 12.75
C VAL A 149 -2.32 5.17 11.72
N PHE A 150 -1.65 4.11 11.28
CA PHE A 150 -0.62 4.20 10.25
C PHE A 150 -1.17 4.78 8.93
N ALA A 151 -2.33 4.28 8.46
CA ALA A 151 -2.93 4.77 7.22
C ALA A 151 -3.33 6.26 7.31
N LEU A 152 -3.82 6.70 8.47
CA LEU A 152 -4.13 8.12 8.71
C LEU A 152 -2.86 8.99 8.69
N LEU A 153 -1.80 8.55 9.37
CA LEU A 153 -0.51 9.26 9.39
C LEU A 153 0.09 9.35 7.99
N LEU A 154 0.12 8.23 7.27
CA LEU A 154 0.62 8.18 5.90
C LEU A 154 -0.23 9.06 4.98
N GLY A 155 -1.55 9.02 5.11
CA GLY A 155 -2.47 9.83 4.33
C GLY A 155 -2.25 11.33 4.55
N LEU A 156 -2.05 11.74 5.81
CA LEU A 156 -1.71 13.11 6.17
C LEU A 156 -0.38 13.55 5.52
N ILE A 157 0.67 12.72 5.60
CA ILE A 157 1.97 13.01 4.99
C ILE A 157 1.82 13.18 3.47
N VAL A 158 1.17 12.22 2.79
CA VAL A 158 0.98 12.26 1.34
C VAL A 158 0.16 13.49 0.92
N GLN A 159 -0.89 13.83 1.69
CA GLN A 159 -1.68 15.02 1.42
C GLN A 159 -0.83 16.29 1.51
N ARG A 160 0.00 16.44 2.54
CA ARG A 160 0.92 17.58 2.69
C ARG A 160 1.89 17.69 1.52
N LEU A 161 2.51 16.58 1.13
CA LEU A 161 3.45 16.53 -0.01
C LEU A 161 2.76 16.88 -1.34
N ARG A 162 1.52 16.43 -1.54
CA ARG A 162 0.75 16.75 -2.75
C ARG A 162 0.40 18.24 -2.79
N THR A 163 -0.05 18.81 -1.67
CA THR A 163 -0.40 20.24 -1.62
C THR A 163 0.81 21.14 -1.84
N SER A 164 1.99 20.78 -1.34
CA SER A 164 3.21 21.57 -1.53
C SER A 164 3.72 21.50 -2.98
N ALA A 165 3.64 20.33 -3.61
CA ALA A 165 4.00 20.16 -5.03
C ALA A 165 3.10 21.02 -5.94
N MET A 166 1.78 20.97 -5.71
CA MET A 166 0.81 21.74 -6.51
C MET A 166 0.97 23.25 -6.31
N ALA A 167 1.29 23.71 -5.09
CA ALA A 167 1.58 25.12 -4.81
C ALA A 167 2.83 25.60 -5.59
N LYS A 168 3.88 24.77 -5.65
CA LYS A 168 5.12 25.07 -6.39
C LYS A 168 4.87 25.16 -7.91
N GLU A 169 4.07 24.25 -8.45
CA GLU A 169 3.72 24.25 -9.88
C GLU A 169 2.91 25.50 -10.27
N ARG A 170 1.93 25.88 -9.44
CA ARG A 170 1.11 27.08 -9.68
C ARG A 170 1.96 28.35 -9.72
N GLY A 171 2.94 28.47 -8.82
CA GLY A 171 3.91 29.58 -8.83
C GLY A 171 4.74 29.61 -10.11
N ARG A 172 5.24 28.45 -10.56
CA ARG A 172 6.04 28.34 -11.80
C ARG A 172 5.26 28.72 -13.06
N SER A 173 4.00 28.26 -13.17
CA SER A 173 3.13 28.64 -14.29
C SER A 173 2.81 30.14 -14.31
N GLY A 174 2.66 30.77 -13.13
CA GLY A 174 2.49 32.21 -13.01
C GLY A 174 3.68 33.01 -13.54
N ILE A 175 4.90 32.59 -13.21
CA ILE A 175 6.15 33.20 -13.69
C ILE A 175 6.24 33.09 -15.22
N LEU A 176 6.06 31.89 -15.79
CA LEU A 176 6.11 31.67 -17.24
C LEU A 176 5.07 32.52 -17.99
N ARG A 177 3.84 32.64 -17.46
CA ARG A 177 2.81 33.49 -18.05
C ARG A 177 3.20 34.97 -18.06
N SER A 178 3.89 35.43 -17.00
CA SER A 178 4.38 36.82 -16.91
C SER A 178 5.53 37.12 -17.88
N GLU A 179 6.38 36.13 -18.17
CA GLU A 179 7.49 36.27 -19.13
C GLU A 179 7.00 36.23 -20.58
N ILE A 180 6.04 35.35 -20.88
CA ILE A 180 5.39 35.30 -22.20
C ILE A 180 4.63 36.62 -22.46
N GLY A 181 3.90 37.14 -21.46
CA GLY A 181 3.23 38.43 -21.58
C GLY A 181 4.20 39.59 -21.84
N ARG A 182 5.35 39.61 -21.15
CA ARG A 182 6.40 40.62 -21.36
C ARG A 182 7.04 40.55 -22.74
N SER A 183 7.37 39.34 -23.20
CA SER A 183 8.01 39.14 -24.51
C SER A 183 7.06 39.38 -25.69
N ALA A 184 5.74 39.19 -25.52
CA ALA A 184 4.74 39.57 -26.50
C ALA A 184 4.60 41.10 -26.62
N LEU A 185 4.64 41.82 -25.48
CA LEU A 185 4.56 43.28 -25.45
C LEU A 185 5.81 43.94 -26.07
N SER A 186 7.02 43.41 -25.80
CA SER A 186 8.25 43.96 -26.38
C SER A 186 8.34 43.77 -27.90
N ARG A 187 7.62 42.79 -28.47
CA ARG A 187 7.65 42.50 -29.90
C ARG A 187 6.68 43.38 -30.73
N HIS A 188 5.80 44.12 -30.05
CA HIS A 188 4.84 45.03 -30.69
C HIS A 188 5.28 46.50 -30.66
N SER A 189 6.36 46.81 -29.94
CA SER A 189 6.93 48.15 -29.79
C SER A 189 8.09 48.45 -30.75
N ASP A 190 8.50 47.47 -31.56
CA ASP A 190 9.47 47.59 -32.66
C ASP A 190 8.74 47.58 -34.01
#